data_AF-A0A2V6RU10-F1
#
_entry.id   AF-A0A2V6RU10-F1
#
_cell.length_a   1.000
_cell.length_b   1.000
_cell.length_c   1.000
_cell.angle_alpha   90.00
_cell.angle_beta   90.00
_cell.angle_gamma   90.00
#
_symmetry.space_group_name_H-M   'P 1'
#
loop_
_entity.id
_entity.type
_entity.pdbx_description
1 polymer ?
#
loop_
_entity_poly.entity_id
_entity_poly.type
_entity_poly.pdbx_seq_one_letter_code
_entity_poly.pdbx_strand_id
1 'polypeptide(L)'
;MSILEPPLFDTHWERLHALEKSGFPVNPRSERYPDIEAVVAYGQRLEAERDQLDYEADGAVVKVNDLEQQRRLGATAHHPRWASAFKFAARQATTTVKAITINVGKTGALTPAAELEPVELSGVTVSNVSLHNEDEIHRKDVRVGDTVLIERAGDVIPYLVQVITSKRPPGAVSFRMPTHCPACGAPAERPEGEAIWRCTNVACPAQLKERLFHWGSRRAMDIEHLGESVIEQLVDREVVKDFGDLYELDAEQLAGLERLAAKSAKNLADAIQASKQRGLSRVLNGLGIRMVGERAAQLLAARFGNMDRLEQASQEELGEIPGIGPKIAESVHGFFQMDRNRKTIRHLREVGLDLSEQGVSHEPGPLTGKTVVLTGGLRTLSRDQAKDLILRAGGRVSGSVSKKTSYVVAGEDPGSKADDARRLGVALLDEDEFLKLVAGAR
;
A
#
# COMPACT_ATOMS: atom_id res chain seq x y z
N MET A 1 18.41 -24.44 12.73
CA MET A 1 17.64 -25.70 12.78
C MET A 1 18.18 -26.61 11.69
N SER A 2 18.69 -27.78 12.07
CA SER A 2 19.43 -28.72 11.23
C SER A 2 18.56 -29.29 10.10
N ILE A 3 19.16 -29.50 8.92
CA ILE A 3 18.54 -30.01 7.68
C ILE A 3 18.35 -31.55 7.72
N LEU A 4 18.55 -32.21 8.87
CA LEU A 4 18.68 -33.68 8.97
C LEU A 4 17.68 -34.39 9.88
N GLU A 5 16.62 -33.75 10.34
CA GLU A 5 15.51 -34.47 10.98
C GLU A 5 14.44 -34.80 9.93
N PRO A 6 14.02 -36.07 9.77
CA PRO A 6 12.87 -36.39 8.95
C PRO A 6 11.65 -35.62 9.47
N PRO A 7 10.76 -35.15 8.58
CA PRO A 7 9.57 -34.45 9.03
C PRO A 7 8.82 -35.34 10.03
N LEU A 8 8.48 -34.79 11.20
CA LEU A 8 7.84 -35.52 12.29
C LEU A 8 6.48 -36.14 11.87
N PHE A 9 5.89 -35.66 10.78
CA PHE A 9 4.63 -36.10 10.19
C PHE A 9 4.68 -35.95 8.67
N ASP A 10 3.97 -36.83 7.97
CA ASP A 10 3.85 -36.81 6.50
C ASP A 10 2.62 -36.03 6.04
N THR A 11 1.60 -35.92 6.91
CA THR A 11 0.36 -35.21 6.58
C THR A 11 -0.05 -34.13 7.60
N HIS A 12 -0.81 -33.14 7.13
CA HIS A 12 -1.43 -32.13 7.98
C HIS A 12 -2.46 -32.76 8.95
N TRP A 13 -3.16 -33.80 8.51
CA TRP A 13 -4.11 -34.55 9.32
C TRP A 13 -3.46 -35.20 10.55
N GLU A 14 -2.31 -35.85 10.37
CA GLU A 14 -1.53 -36.41 11.48
C GLU A 14 -1.06 -35.32 12.45
N ARG A 15 -0.64 -34.15 11.94
CA ARG A 15 -0.29 -33.00 12.78
C ARG A 15 -1.46 -32.56 13.66
N LEU A 16 -2.67 -32.45 13.10
CA LEU A 16 -3.87 -32.08 13.87
C LEU A 16 -4.19 -33.12 14.95
N HIS A 17 -4.10 -34.42 14.64
CA HIS A 17 -4.34 -35.49 15.63
C HIS A 17 -3.28 -35.51 16.73
N ALA A 18 -2.02 -35.25 16.39
CA ALA A 18 -0.95 -35.17 17.38
C ALA A 18 -1.14 -33.97 18.33
N LEU A 19 -1.60 -32.83 17.82
CA LEU A 19 -1.96 -31.67 18.64
C LEU A 19 -3.10 -32.00 19.61
N GLU A 20 -4.17 -32.61 19.11
CA GLU A 20 -5.30 -33.05 19.94
C GLU A 20 -4.86 -34.02 21.05
N LYS A 21 -4.08 -35.06 20.70
CA LYS A 21 -3.53 -36.02 21.67
C LYS A 21 -2.60 -35.38 22.69
N SER A 22 -2.00 -34.24 22.36
CA SER A 22 -1.12 -33.48 23.27
C SER A 22 -1.91 -32.51 24.15
N GLY A 23 -3.24 -32.51 24.09
CA GLY A 23 -4.11 -31.67 24.92
C GLY A 23 -4.41 -30.28 24.33
N PHE A 24 -4.02 -30.01 23.08
CA PHE A 24 -4.41 -28.76 22.42
C PHE A 24 -5.85 -28.84 21.90
N PRO A 25 -6.63 -27.75 21.99
CA PRO A 25 -7.95 -27.70 21.38
C PRO A 25 -7.84 -27.70 19.86
N VAL A 26 -8.52 -28.65 19.21
CA VAL A 26 -8.66 -28.73 17.75
C VAL A 26 -10.15 -28.62 17.41
N ASN A 27 -10.48 -28.03 16.25
CA ASN A 27 -11.87 -27.90 15.84
C ASN A 27 -12.47 -29.30 15.54
N PRO A 28 -13.53 -29.73 16.24
CA PRO A 28 -14.11 -31.07 16.12
C PRO A 28 -14.75 -31.33 14.75
N ARG A 29 -15.02 -30.29 13.97
CA ARG A 29 -15.56 -30.40 12.60
C ARG A 29 -14.49 -30.53 11.52
N SER A 30 -13.21 -30.61 11.88
CA SER A 30 -12.13 -30.85 10.92
C SER A 30 -12.30 -32.25 10.31
N GLU A 31 -12.29 -32.36 8.98
CA GLU A 31 -12.47 -33.63 8.26
C GLU A 31 -11.47 -33.76 7.10
N ARG A 32 -11.13 -34.99 6.71
CA ARG A 32 -10.26 -35.29 5.56
C ARG A 32 -11.11 -35.85 4.41
N TYR A 33 -11.01 -35.22 3.25
CA TYR A 33 -11.74 -35.60 2.04
C TYR A 33 -10.81 -36.14 0.96
N PRO A 34 -11.26 -37.11 0.13
CA PRO A 34 -10.44 -37.73 -0.91
C PRO A 34 -10.26 -36.88 -2.17
N ASP A 35 -11.23 -35.99 -2.46
CA ASP A 35 -11.31 -35.19 -3.67
C ASP A 35 -11.97 -33.82 -3.43
N ILE A 36 -11.99 -32.99 -4.47
CA ILE A 36 -12.49 -31.61 -4.37
C ILE A 36 -14.02 -31.59 -4.30
N GLU A 37 -14.71 -32.52 -4.96
CA GLU A 37 -16.17 -32.63 -4.96
C GLU A 37 -16.70 -32.85 -3.54
N ALA A 38 -16.06 -33.74 -2.78
CA ALA A 38 -16.42 -33.98 -1.38
C ALA A 38 -16.13 -32.77 -0.47
N VAL A 39 -15.06 -32.02 -0.75
CA VAL A 39 -14.78 -30.75 -0.06
C VAL A 39 -15.87 -29.71 -0.35
N VAL A 40 -16.32 -29.58 -1.60
CA VAL A 40 -17.42 -28.65 -1.95
C VAL A 40 -18.72 -29.05 -1.24
N ALA A 41 -19.06 -30.34 -1.22
CA ALA A 41 -20.25 -30.84 -0.54
C ALA A 41 -20.18 -30.57 0.98
N TYR A 42 -19.00 -30.70 1.60
CA TYR A 42 -18.78 -30.30 2.99
C TYR A 42 -18.99 -28.81 3.21
N GLY A 43 -18.43 -27.96 2.34
CA GLY A 43 -18.61 -26.50 2.42
C GLY A 43 -20.07 -26.08 2.39
N GLN A 44 -20.86 -26.66 1.48
CA GLN A 44 -22.30 -26.42 1.36
C GLN A 44 -23.08 -26.89 2.61
N ARG A 45 -22.73 -28.05 3.16
CA ARG A 45 -23.32 -28.55 4.40
C ARG A 45 -23.01 -27.64 5.59
N LEU A 46 -21.74 -27.25 5.72
CA LEU A 46 -21.28 -26.37 6.79
C LEU A 46 -21.96 -24.98 6.71
N GLU A 47 -22.19 -24.48 5.49
CA GLU A 47 -22.94 -23.25 5.26
C GLU A 47 -24.40 -23.36 5.69
N ALA A 48 -25.09 -24.45 5.35
CA ALA A 48 -26.47 -24.68 5.76
C ALA A 48 -26.61 -24.82 7.29
N GLU A 49 -25.57 -25.31 7.95
CA GLU A 49 -25.48 -25.46 9.42
C GLU A 49 -24.86 -24.24 10.11
N ARG A 50 -24.55 -23.15 9.38
CA ARG A 50 -23.81 -21.99 9.90
C ARG A 50 -24.42 -21.43 11.19
N ASP A 51 -25.74 -21.33 11.26
CA ASP A 51 -26.46 -20.75 12.41
C ASP A 51 -26.55 -21.72 13.61
N GLN A 52 -26.13 -22.97 13.44
CA GLN A 52 -26.09 -23.99 14.48
C GLN A 52 -24.69 -24.14 15.09
N LEU A 53 -23.70 -23.41 14.57
CA LEU A 53 -22.35 -23.40 15.15
C LEU A 53 -22.36 -22.60 16.45
N ASP A 54 -21.68 -23.11 17.48
CA ASP A 54 -21.49 -22.40 18.76
C ASP A 54 -20.53 -21.20 18.66
N TYR A 55 -20.12 -20.85 17.44
CA TYR A 55 -19.16 -19.81 17.11
C TYR A 55 -19.45 -19.24 15.72
N GLU A 56 -19.02 -18.01 15.48
CA GLU A 56 -19.09 -17.42 14.15
C GLU A 56 -18.06 -18.05 13.22
N ALA A 57 -18.48 -18.32 11.98
CA ALA A 57 -17.61 -18.76 10.90
C ALA A 57 -17.98 -18.04 9.60
N ASP A 58 -16.97 -17.63 8.84
CA ASP A 58 -17.10 -17.03 7.50
C ASP A 58 -16.82 -18.03 6.38
N GLY A 59 -16.55 -19.29 6.72
CA GLY A 59 -16.25 -20.36 5.79
C GLY A 59 -15.46 -21.52 6.40
N ALA A 60 -14.77 -22.27 5.53
CA ALA A 60 -13.82 -23.31 5.88
C ALA A 60 -12.46 -23.07 5.20
N VAL A 61 -11.38 -23.62 5.75
CA VAL A 61 -10.04 -23.58 5.12
C VAL A 61 -9.71 -24.94 4.53
N VAL A 62 -9.60 -24.99 3.20
CA VAL A 62 -9.19 -26.18 2.44
C VAL A 62 -7.68 -26.20 2.35
N LYS A 63 -7.04 -27.31 2.71
CA LYS A 63 -5.57 -27.47 2.70
C LYS A 63 -5.20 -28.77 2.00
N VAL A 64 -4.17 -28.73 1.16
CA VAL A 64 -3.52 -29.95 0.66
C VAL A 64 -3.00 -30.73 1.85
N ASN A 65 -3.38 -32.00 1.98
CA ASN A 65 -3.06 -32.78 3.19
C ASN A 65 -1.59 -33.22 3.25
N ASP A 66 -0.96 -33.51 2.10
CA ASP A 66 0.43 -33.95 2.01
C ASP A 66 1.42 -32.79 2.23
N LEU A 67 2.33 -32.94 3.19
CA LEU A 67 3.23 -31.86 3.61
C LEU A 67 4.38 -31.61 2.62
N GLU A 68 4.80 -32.63 1.88
CA GLU A 68 5.81 -32.48 0.82
C GLU A 68 5.22 -31.72 -0.37
N GLN A 69 3.96 -31.97 -0.72
CA GLN A 69 3.22 -31.17 -1.70
C GLN A 69 3.07 -29.72 -1.25
N GLN A 70 2.77 -29.45 0.02
CA GLN A 70 2.75 -28.08 0.55
C GLN A 70 4.11 -27.38 0.36
N ARG A 71 5.22 -28.07 0.68
CA ARG A 71 6.58 -27.54 0.52
C ARG A 71 6.89 -27.21 -0.95
N ARG A 72 6.53 -28.10 -1.88
CA ARG A 72 6.71 -27.91 -3.32
C ARG A 72 5.85 -26.78 -3.89
N LEU A 73 4.61 -26.64 -3.41
CA LEU A 73 3.71 -25.57 -3.82
C LEU A 73 4.17 -24.20 -3.32
N GLY A 74 4.76 -24.13 -2.13
CA GLY A 74 5.31 -22.89 -1.57
C GLY A 74 4.24 -21.82 -1.29
N ALA A 75 4.64 -20.55 -1.38
CA ALA A 75 3.78 -19.40 -1.09
C ALA A 75 4.01 -18.25 -2.09
N THR A 76 3.04 -17.35 -2.17
CA THR A 76 3.21 -16.02 -2.77
C THR A 76 3.79 -15.06 -1.72
N ALA A 77 3.90 -13.77 -2.03
CA ALA A 77 4.31 -12.75 -1.07
C ALA A 77 3.37 -12.61 0.14
N HIS A 78 2.12 -13.10 0.06
CA HIS A 78 1.11 -12.87 1.11
C HIS A 78 0.35 -14.14 1.54
N HIS A 79 0.37 -15.25 0.78
CA HIS A 79 -0.46 -16.42 1.09
C HIS A 79 0.14 -17.74 0.55
N PRO A 80 -0.09 -18.88 1.22
CA PRO A 80 0.34 -20.20 0.73
C PRO A 80 -0.40 -20.59 -0.56
N ARG A 81 0.26 -21.36 -1.43
CA ARG A 81 -0.35 -21.89 -2.67
C ARG A 81 -1.11 -23.20 -2.46
N TRP A 82 -0.97 -23.81 -1.29
CA TRP A 82 -1.52 -25.12 -0.93
C TRP A 82 -2.74 -25.05 -0.02
N ALA A 83 -3.24 -23.85 0.28
CA ALA A 83 -4.46 -23.65 1.06
C ALA A 83 -5.34 -22.55 0.46
N SER A 84 -6.65 -22.70 0.61
CA SER A 84 -7.64 -21.73 0.15
C SER A 84 -8.78 -21.60 1.17
N ALA A 85 -9.33 -20.39 1.32
CA ALA A 85 -10.52 -20.16 2.13
C ALA A 85 -11.77 -20.38 1.27
N PHE A 86 -12.56 -21.39 1.59
CA PHE A 86 -13.90 -21.61 1.05
C PHE A 86 -14.88 -20.77 1.87
N LYS A 87 -15.26 -19.59 1.37
CA LYS A 87 -16.15 -18.68 2.10
C LYS A 87 -17.62 -19.02 1.87
N PHE A 88 -18.44 -18.85 2.91
CA PHE A 88 -19.90 -18.90 2.77
C PHE A 88 -20.40 -17.75 1.90
N ALA A 89 -21.61 -17.90 1.36
CA ALA A 89 -22.35 -16.77 0.83
C ALA A 89 -22.47 -15.71 1.93
N ALA A 90 -22.13 -14.50 1.55
CA ALA A 90 -22.18 -13.38 2.46
C ALA A 90 -23.64 -13.09 2.84
N ARG A 91 -23.86 -12.71 4.11
CA ARG A 91 -25.19 -12.28 4.52
C ARG A 91 -25.54 -10.99 3.81
N GLN A 92 -26.81 -10.87 3.44
CA GLN A 92 -27.37 -9.70 2.77
C GLN A 92 -28.49 -9.10 3.61
N ALA A 93 -28.65 -7.79 3.54
CA ALA A 93 -29.77 -7.08 4.12
C ALA A 93 -30.28 -6.01 3.15
N THR A 94 -31.57 -5.67 3.26
CA THR A 94 -32.16 -4.57 2.50
C THR A 94 -32.33 -3.36 3.39
N THR A 95 -31.92 -2.19 2.92
CA THR A 95 -32.08 -0.91 3.63
C THR A 95 -32.35 0.23 2.65
N THR A 96 -32.59 1.45 3.14
CA THR A 96 -32.89 2.63 2.33
C THR A 96 -31.71 3.60 2.33
N VAL A 97 -31.38 4.18 1.17
CA VAL A 97 -30.39 5.26 1.04
C VAL A 97 -31.01 6.58 1.52
N LYS A 98 -30.51 7.13 2.62
CA LYS A 98 -30.94 8.42 3.18
C LYS A 98 -30.32 9.61 2.45
N ALA A 99 -29.03 9.50 2.17
CA ALA A 99 -28.26 10.55 1.50
C ALA A 99 -27.07 9.93 0.76
N ILE A 100 -26.53 10.69 -0.19
CA ILE A 100 -25.24 10.39 -0.80
C ILE A 100 -24.31 11.55 -0.45
N THR A 101 -23.27 11.28 0.34
CA THR A 101 -22.26 12.24 0.76
C THR A 101 -20.95 12.01 0.04
N ILE A 102 -20.11 13.05 -0.02
CA ILE A 102 -18.83 13.03 -0.73
C ILE A 102 -17.69 13.24 0.26
N ASN A 103 -16.88 12.20 0.41
CA ASN A 103 -15.66 12.23 1.21
C ASN A 103 -14.51 12.77 0.37
N VAL A 104 -13.73 13.69 0.93
CA VAL A 104 -12.54 14.28 0.28
C VAL A 104 -11.30 13.63 0.86
N GLY A 105 -10.68 12.70 0.12
CA GLY A 105 -9.50 11.97 0.57
C GLY A 105 -8.20 12.80 0.53
N LYS A 106 -7.12 12.26 1.11
CA LYS A 106 -5.78 12.89 1.18
C LYS A 106 -5.19 13.41 -0.14
N THR A 107 -5.54 12.78 -1.27
CA THR A 107 -5.08 13.16 -2.62
C THR A 107 -6.10 14.03 -3.38
N GLY A 108 -7.11 14.54 -2.68
CA GLY A 108 -8.23 15.30 -3.24
C GLY A 108 -9.34 14.44 -3.84
N ALA A 109 -9.22 13.11 -3.84
CA ALA A 109 -10.23 12.18 -4.36
C ALA A 109 -11.60 12.40 -3.72
N LEU A 110 -12.60 12.69 -4.54
CA LEU A 110 -14.00 12.80 -4.15
C LEU A 110 -14.65 11.42 -4.25
N THR A 111 -14.85 10.79 -3.10
CA THR A 111 -15.39 9.43 -2.99
C THR A 111 -16.81 9.49 -2.47
N PRO A 112 -17.81 9.07 -3.26
CA PRO A 112 -19.18 9.06 -2.79
C PRO A 112 -19.44 7.89 -1.82
N ALA A 113 -20.24 8.14 -0.80
CA ALA A 113 -20.75 7.16 0.14
C ALA A 113 -22.27 7.31 0.29
N ALA A 114 -22.97 6.19 0.45
CA ALA A 114 -24.38 6.20 0.79
C ALA A 114 -24.54 6.12 2.31
N GLU A 115 -25.25 7.10 2.87
CA GLU A 115 -25.80 7.05 4.22
C GLU A 115 -27.07 6.21 4.17
N LEU A 116 -27.17 5.22 5.04
CA LEU A 116 -28.24 4.23 5.04
C LEU A 116 -29.15 4.39 6.27
N GLU A 117 -30.40 3.94 6.16
CA GLU A 117 -31.14 3.56 7.36
C GLU A 117 -30.38 2.45 8.09
N PRO A 118 -30.05 2.61 9.39
CA PRO A 118 -29.31 1.60 10.13
C PRO A 118 -29.96 0.23 10.02
N VAL A 119 -29.18 -0.78 9.64
CA VAL A 119 -29.65 -2.16 9.49
C VAL A 119 -28.64 -3.14 10.08
N GLU A 120 -29.13 -4.15 10.79
CA GLU A 120 -28.29 -5.23 11.32
C GLU A 120 -27.85 -6.18 10.20
N LEU A 121 -26.53 -6.42 10.10
CA LEU A 121 -25.94 -7.30 9.10
C LEU A 121 -24.72 -8.04 9.67
N SER A 122 -24.83 -9.35 9.88
CA SER A 122 -23.78 -10.15 10.54
C SER A 122 -23.36 -9.57 11.90
N GLY A 123 -24.33 -9.28 12.77
CA GLY A 123 -24.08 -8.83 14.15
C GLY A 123 -23.53 -7.40 14.31
N VAL A 124 -23.48 -6.61 13.24
CA VAL A 124 -23.15 -5.19 13.30
C VAL A 124 -24.23 -4.34 12.64
N THR A 125 -24.45 -3.15 13.20
CA THR A 125 -25.30 -2.14 12.57
C THR A 125 -24.52 -1.44 11.45
N VAL A 126 -25.01 -1.56 10.22
CA VAL A 126 -24.46 -0.84 9.06
C VAL A 126 -25.28 0.41 8.80
N SER A 127 -24.63 1.58 8.82
CA SER A 127 -25.24 2.88 8.53
C SER A 127 -24.61 3.61 7.34
N ASN A 128 -23.48 3.13 6.82
CA ASN A 128 -22.76 3.75 5.72
C ASN A 128 -22.15 2.70 4.80
N VAL A 129 -22.10 2.99 3.50
CA VAL A 129 -21.46 2.15 2.50
C VAL A 129 -20.78 2.97 1.41
N SER A 130 -19.59 2.56 0.98
CA SER A 130 -18.91 3.21 -0.14
C SER A 130 -19.65 2.95 -1.46
N LEU A 131 -19.76 3.98 -2.29
CA LEU A 131 -20.25 3.88 -3.66
C LEU A 131 -19.10 3.89 -4.69
N HIS A 132 -17.86 3.84 -4.21
CA HIS A 132 -16.61 3.83 -4.98
C HIS A 132 -16.32 5.08 -5.82
N ASN A 133 -17.16 5.40 -6.81
CA ASN A 133 -16.99 6.54 -7.72
C ASN A 133 -18.30 6.83 -8.48
N GLU A 134 -18.30 7.88 -9.29
CA GLU A 134 -19.47 8.29 -10.07
C GLU A 134 -19.94 7.20 -11.07
N ASP A 135 -19.00 6.52 -11.73
CA ASP A 135 -19.33 5.49 -12.73
C ASP A 135 -20.09 4.33 -12.09
N GLU A 136 -19.67 3.90 -10.90
CA GLU A 136 -20.30 2.80 -10.18
C GLU A 136 -21.72 3.17 -9.70
N ILE A 137 -21.93 4.42 -9.29
CA ILE A 137 -23.27 4.95 -8.98
C ILE A 137 -24.17 4.89 -10.19
N HIS A 138 -23.69 5.32 -11.36
CA HIS A 138 -24.46 5.27 -12.59
C HIS A 138 -24.70 3.85 -13.08
N ARG A 139 -23.70 2.97 -12.97
CA ARG A 139 -23.82 1.55 -13.35
C ARG A 139 -24.90 0.83 -12.55
N LYS A 140 -25.01 1.14 -11.26
CA LYS A 140 -26.04 0.60 -10.36
C LYS A 140 -27.32 1.44 -10.28
N ASP A 141 -27.32 2.61 -10.92
CA ASP A 141 -28.36 3.64 -10.86
C ASP A 141 -28.82 3.96 -9.42
N VAL A 142 -27.87 4.17 -8.50
CA VAL A 142 -28.18 4.45 -7.09
C VAL A 142 -28.69 5.87 -6.90
N ARG A 143 -29.82 6.03 -6.22
CA ARG A 143 -30.44 7.33 -5.93
C ARG A 143 -30.79 7.46 -4.45
N VAL A 144 -30.89 8.70 -3.98
CA VAL A 144 -31.42 8.98 -2.64
C VAL A 144 -32.87 8.50 -2.56
N GLY A 145 -33.21 7.81 -1.48
CA GLY A 145 -34.51 7.19 -1.24
C GLY A 145 -34.65 5.77 -1.79
N ASP A 146 -33.69 5.26 -2.58
CA ASP A 146 -33.77 3.89 -3.09
C ASP A 146 -33.66 2.85 -1.95
N THR A 147 -34.46 1.78 -2.07
CA THR A 147 -34.19 0.55 -1.31
C THR A 147 -33.06 -0.22 -2.00
N VAL A 148 -32.03 -0.57 -1.24
CA VAL A 148 -30.81 -1.21 -1.74
C VAL A 148 -30.54 -2.51 -1.00
N LEU A 149 -29.96 -3.47 -1.72
CA LEU A 149 -29.42 -4.70 -1.16
C LEU A 149 -27.95 -4.46 -0.84
N ILE A 150 -27.59 -4.61 0.43
CA ILE A 150 -26.20 -4.55 0.89
C ILE A 150 -25.74 -5.93 1.34
N GLU A 151 -24.43 -6.15 1.22
CA GLU A 151 -23.80 -7.41 1.57
C GLU A 151 -22.51 -7.14 2.33
N ARG A 152 -22.17 -8.00 3.30
CA ARG A 152 -20.90 -7.95 4.02
C ARG A 152 -20.11 -9.23 3.74
N ALA A 153 -19.28 -9.20 2.70
CA ALA A 153 -18.44 -10.35 2.33
C ALA A 153 -17.28 -10.53 3.30
N GLY A 154 -17.11 -11.77 3.78
CA GLY A 154 -16.03 -12.15 4.70
C GLY A 154 -16.04 -11.39 6.02
N ASP A 155 -17.20 -10.87 6.44
CA ASP A 155 -17.41 -10.13 7.69
C ASP A 155 -16.46 -8.92 7.90
N VAL A 156 -15.98 -8.28 6.82
CA VAL A 156 -15.13 -7.06 6.92
C VAL A 156 -15.88 -5.79 6.54
N ILE A 157 -16.02 -5.49 5.25
CA ILE A 157 -16.56 -4.20 4.77
C ILE A 157 -17.88 -4.44 4.03
N PRO A 158 -18.99 -3.79 4.43
CA PRO A 158 -20.24 -3.88 3.68
C PRO A 158 -20.12 -3.14 2.34
N TYR A 159 -20.81 -3.62 1.31
CA TYR A 159 -20.90 -2.99 0.01
C TYR A 159 -22.32 -3.10 -0.57
N LEU A 160 -22.68 -2.14 -1.43
CA LEU A 160 -23.98 -2.11 -2.10
C LEU A 160 -23.94 -3.07 -3.28
N VAL A 161 -24.82 -4.08 -3.29
CA VAL A 161 -24.91 -5.08 -4.36
C VAL A 161 -25.73 -4.54 -5.53
N GLN A 162 -26.96 -4.10 -5.24
CA GLN A 162 -27.90 -3.61 -6.25
C GLN A 162 -28.99 -2.73 -5.64
N VAL A 163 -29.64 -1.94 -6.50
CA VAL A 163 -30.88 -1.23 -6.18
C VAL A 163 -32.08 -2.13 -6.43
N ILE A 164 -33.04 -2.15 -5.51
CA ILE A 164 -34.33 -2.84 -5.68
C ILE A 164 -35.27 -1.88 -6.42
N THR A 165 -35.13 -1.86 -7.76
CA THR A 165 -35.84 -0.90 -8.63
C THR A 165 -37.36 -0.97 -8.52
N SER A 166 -37.93 -2.13 -8.19
CA SER A 166 -39.37 -2.30 -7.96
C SER A 166 -39.90 -1.54 -6.73
N LYS A 167 -39.03 -1.10 -5.83
CA LYS A 167 -39.37 -0.30 -4.64
C LYS A 167 -38.94 1.16 -4.75
N ARG A 168 -38.50 1.61 -5.92
CA ARG A 168 -38.02 2.99 -6.12
C ARG A 168 -39.15 3.99 -5.85
N PRO A 169 -38.95 5.00 -4.99
CA PRO A 169 -39.96 6.02 -4.76
C PRO A 169 -40.14 6.89 -6.01
N PRO A 170 -41.38 7.38 -6.27
CA PRO A 170 -41.62 8.32 -7.35
C PRO A 170 -40.84 9.62 -7.11
N GLY A 171 -40.20 10.15 -8.15
CA GLY A 171 -39.42 11.39 -8.07
C GLY A 171 -37.95 11.23 -7.67
N ALA A 172 -37.44 9.99 -7.51
CA ALA A 172 -36.02 9.74 -7.25
C ALA A 172 -35.13 10.30 -8.36
N VAL A 173 -34.24 11.24 -8.01
CA VAL A 173 -33.37 11.96 -8.95
C VAL A 173 -32.05 11.20 -9.13
N SER A 174 -31.56 11.13 -10.37
CA SER A 174 -30.24 10.57 -10.66
C SER A 174 -29.16 11.38 -9.96
N PHE A 175 -28.21 10.69 -9.33
CA PHE A 175 -27.03 11.31 -8.77
C PHE A 175 -26.22 12.05 -9.84
N ARG A 176 -25.55 13.12 -9.43
CA ARG A 176 -24.54 13.85 -10.22
C ARG A 176 -23.39 14.20 -9.29
N MET A 177 -22.16 13.94 -9.69
CA MET A 177 -21.01 14.35 -8.88
C MET A 177 -20.95 15.88 -8.79
N PRO A 178 -20.66 16.47 -7.61
CA PRO A 178 -20.47 17.91 -7.51
C PRO A 178 -19.26 18.36 -8.32
N THR A 179 -19.44 19.49 -9.01
CA THR A 179 -18.37 20.16 -9.79
C THR A 179 -17.42 20.98 -8.92
N HIS A 180 -17.72 21.09 -7.63
CA HIS A 180 -16.90 21.80 -6.63
C HIS A 180 -16.72 20.91 -5.40
N CYS A 181 -15.55 21.01 -4.76
CA CYS A 181 -15.22 20.29 -3.55
C CYS A 181 -16.18 20.70 -2.41
N PRO A 182 -16.86 19.75 -1.75
CA PRO A 182 -17.78 20.05 -0.65
C PRO A 182 -17.07 20.62 0.59
N ALA A 183 -15.77 20.37 0.74
CA ALA A 183 -15.01 20.81 1.92
C ALA A 183 -14.41 22.22 1.79
N CYS A 184 -14.09 22.66 0.56
CA CYS A 184 -13.38 23.94 0.37
C CYS A 184 -13.93 24.81 -0.77
N GLY A 185 -14.98 24.36 -1.46
CA GLY A 185 -15.62 25.09 -2.56
C GLY A 185 -14.82 25.21 -3.85
N ALA A 186 -13.59 24.70 -3.91
CA ALA A 186 -12.75 24.78 -5.10
C ALA A 186 -13.24 23.88 -6.24
N PRO A 187 -12.93 24.18 -7.51
CA PRO A 187 -13.31 23.32 -8.63
C PRO A 187 -12.83 21.88 -8.44
N ALA A 188 -13.72 20.94 -8.74
CA ALA A 188 -13.41 19.53 -8.83
C ALA A 188 -13.24 19.15 -10.30
N GLU A 189 -12.22 18.35 -10.60
CA GLU A 189 -11.94 17.89 -11.96
C GLU A 189 -11.84 16.37 -12.02
N ARG A 190 -12.28 15.80 -13.13
CA ARG A 190 -12.06 14.39 -13.45
C ARG A 190 -11.12 14.32 -14.66
N PRO A 191 -9.83 14.04 -14.45
CA PRO A 191 -8.88 13.93 -15.55
C PRO A 191 -9.31 12.88 -16.58
N GLU A 192 -8.98 13.11 -17.84
CA GLU A 192 -9.30 12.19 -18.93
C GLU A 192 -8.72 10.79 -18.66
N GLY A 193 -9.55 9.75 -18.84
CA GLY A 193 -9.18 8.37 -18.57
C GLY A 193 -9.18 7.96 -17.09
N GLU A 194 -9.57 8.84 -16.16
CA GLU A 194 -9.73 8.51 -14.74
C GLU A 194 -11.19 8.34 -14.32
N ALA A 195 -11.45 7.45 -13.36
CA ALA A 195 -12.78 7.23 -12.79
C ALA A 195 -13.13 8.18 -11.63
N ILE A 196 -12.13 8.87 -11.08
CA ILE A 196 -12.24 9.58 -9.79
C ILE A 196 -12.11 11.09 -10.01
N TRP A 197 -13.10 11.83 -9.52
CA TRP A 197 -13.06 13.29 -9.41
C TRP A 197 -12.13 13.73 -8.29
N ARG A 198 -11.49 14.88 -8.45
CA ARG A 198 -10.54 15.41 -7.46
C ARG A 198 -10.71 16.90 -7.23
N CYS A 199 -10.62 17.27 -5.96
CA CYS A 199 -10.43 18.65 -5.56
C CYS A 199 -9.07 19.17 -6.02
N THR A 200 -9.07 20.26 -6.79
CA THR A 200 -7.87 20.91 -7.33
C THR A 200 -7.14 21.79 -6.31
N ASN A 201 -7.83 22.20 -5.23
CA ASN A 201 -7.22 23.03 -4.20
C ASN A 201 -6.34 22.20 -3.27
N VAL A 202 -5.03 22.43 -3.35
CA VAL A 202 -4.07 21.67 -2.54
C VAL A 202 -3.98 22.17 -1.09
N ALA A 203 -4.44 23.40 -0.85
CA ALA A 203 -4.66 23.94 0.50
C ALA A 203 -6.03 23.54 1.07
N CYS A 204 -6.73 22.57 0.48
CA CYS A 204 -8.01 22.09 0.99
C CYS A 204 -7.83 21.52 2.41
N PRO A 205 -8.56 22.03 3.43
CA PRO A 205 -8.42 21.58 4.81
C PRO A 205 -8.76 20.10 4.99
N ALA A 206 -9.78 19.58 4.28
CA ALA A 206 -10.09 18.16 4.32
C ALA A 206 -8.93 17.27 3.80
N GLN A 207 -8.22 17.72 2.76
CA GLN A 207 -7.04 16.99 2.30
C GLN A 207 -5.92 17.04 3.32
N LEU A 208 -5.73 18.18 4.00
CA LEU A 208 -4.72 18.30 5.07
C LEU A 208 -5.04 17.37 6.23
N LYS A 209 -6.28 17.34 6.72
CA LYS A 209 -6.73 16.42 7.78
C LYS A 209 -6.44 14.96 7.42
N GLU A 210 -6.83 14.54 6.22
CA GLU A 210 -6.59 13.18 5.72
C GLU A 210 -5.09 12.87 5.54
N ARG A 211 -4.29 13.85 5.10
CA ARG A 211 -2.84 13.70 4.98
C ARG A 211 -2.20 13.53 6.36
N LEU A 212 -2.60 14.34 7.35
CA LEU A 212 -2.10 14.24 8.73
C LEU A 212 -2.53 12.93 9.39
N PHE A 213 -3.75 12.47 9.13
CA PHE A 213 -4.23 11.17 9.62
C PHE A 213 -3.40 10.02 9.04
N HIS A 214 -3.14 10.06 7.72
CA HIS A 214 -2.26 9.09 7.07
C HIS A 214 -0.82 9.19 7.59
N TRP A 215 -0.30 10.40 7.82
CA TRP A 215 1.02 10.68 8.36
C TRP A 215 1.21 10.04 9.74
N GLY A 216 0.24 10.18 10.65
CA GLY A 216 0.27 9.58 11.98
C GLY A 216 0.07 8.07 12.01
N SER A 217 -0.39 7.45 10.92
CA SER A 217 -0.73 6.03 10.89
C SER A 217 0.47 5.11 11.19
N ARG A 218 0.18 3.91 11.70
CA ARG A 218 1.18 2.88 12.08
C ARG A 218 2.19 2.53 11.00
N ARG A 219 1.79 2.64 9.73
CA ARG A 219 2.67 2.31 8.58
C ARG A 219 3.45 3.51 8.06
N ALA A 220 3.11 4.72 8.49
CA ALA A 220 3.82 5.96 8.20
C ALA A 220 4.66 6.34 9.43
N MET A 221 4.39 7.48 10.08
CA MET A 221 5.21 7.98 11.19
C MET A 221 4.90 7.33 12.55
N ASP A 222 3.81 6.55 12.63
CA ASP A 222 3.44 5.78 13.83
C ASP A 222 3.40 6.69 15.08
N ILE A 223 2.51 7.68 15.01
CA ILE A 223 2.30 8.69 16.06
C ILE A 223 1.06 8.26 16.86
N GLU A 224 1.29 7.62 18.00
CA GLU A 224 0.22 7.26 18.91
C GLU A 224 -0.53 8.50 19.40
N HIS A 225 -1.83 8.33 19.66
CA HIS A 225 -2.75 9.39 20.12
C HIS A 225 -3.06 10.52 19.12
N LEU A 226 -2.48 10.52 17.91
CA LEU A 226 -2.84 11.45 16.83
C LEU A 226 -4.09 10.95 16.07
N GLY A 227 -5.24 11.02 16.73
CA GLY A 227 -6.53 10.61 16.17
C GLY A 227 -7.24 11.70 15.37
N GLU A 228 -8.33 11.31 14.69
CA GLU A 228 -9.15 12.19 13.85
C GLU A 228 -9.61 13.46 14.59
N SER A 229 -10.20 13.31 15.78
CA SER A 229 -10.65 14.44 16.61
C SER A 229 -9.54 15.42 17.02
N VAL A 230 -8.30 14.94 17.19
CA VAL A 230 -7.15 15.83 17.48
C VAL A 230 -6.73 16.59 16.22
N ILE A 231 -6.61 15.88 15.09
CA ILE A 231 -6.24 16.47 13.80
C ILE A 231 -7.27 17.51 13.36
N GLU A 232 -8.57 17.22 13.51
CA GLU A 232 -9.65 18.16 13.22
C GLU A 232 -9.47 19.46 13.99
N GLN A 233 -9.26 19.38 15.31
CA GLN A 233 -9.06 20.57 16.14
C GLN A 233 -7.79 21.34 15.76
N LEU A 234 -6.68 20.66 15.47
CA LEU A 234 -5.42 21.29 15.07
C LEU A 234 -5.56 22.04 13.74
N VAL A 235 -6.24 21.46 12.76
CA VAL A 235 -6.44 22.06 11.44
C VAL A 235 -7.51 23.15 11.48
N ASP A 236 -8.65 22.92 12.15
CA ASP A 236 -9.76 23.88 12.19
C ASP A 236 -9.43 25.13 13.01
N ARG A 237 -8.51 25.03 13.96
CA ARG A 237 -7.95 26.18 14.71
C ARG A 237 -6.76 26.82 13.99
N GLU A 238 -6.43 26.36 12.78
CA GLU A 238 -5.28 26.81 11.97
C GLU A 238 -3.91 26.74 12.68
N VAL A 239 -3.80 25.86 13.69
CA VAL A 239 -2.55 25.63 14.44
C VAL A 239 -1.58 24.80 13.61
N VAL A 240 -2.10 23.88 12.78
CA VAL A 240 -1.32 23.01 11.88
C VAL A 240 -1.79 23.22 10.45
N LYS A 241 -0.85 23.57 9.56
CA LYS A 241 -1.05 23.86 8.13
C LYS A 241 -0.26 22.90 7.23
N ASP A 242 0.80 22.31 7.75
CA ASP A 242 1.53 21.22 7.11
C ASP A 242 2.01 20.14 8.11
N PHE A 243 2.82 19.18 7.64
CA PHE A 243 3.35 18.11 8.49
C PHE A 243 4.38 18.59 9.51
N GLY A 244 5.17 19.62 9.16
CA GLY A 244 6.25 20.14 10.00
C GLY A 244 5.71 20.84 11.24
N ASP A 245 4.60 21.57 11.09
CA ASP A 245 3.95 22.29 12.20
C ASP A 245 3.61 21.35 13.38
N LEU A 246 3.30 20.07 13.13
CA LEU A 246 3.07 19.08 14.18
C LEU A 246 4.25 18.98 15.14
N TYR A 247 5.48 19.05 14.62
CA TYR A 247 6.71 18.85 15.37
C TYR A 247 7.17 20.08 16.16
N GLU A 248 6.49 21.21 15.95
CA GLU A 248 6.69 22.46 16.69
C GLU A 248 5.73 22.58 17.88
N LEU A 249 4.72 21.71 17.96
CA LEU A 249 3.74 21.72 19.05
C LEU A 249 4.38 21.28 20.37
N ASP A 250 4.10 22.05 21.42
CA ASP A 250 4.41 21.67 22.79
C ASP A 250 3.21 21.03 23.51
N ALA A 251 3.48 20.43 24.68
CA ALA A 251 2.46 19.77 25.48
C ALA A 251 1.40 20.75 26.04
N GLU A 252 1.73 22.03 26.21
CA GLU A 252 0.81 23.04 26.74
C GLU A 252 -0.22 23.44 25.68
N GLN A 253 0.23 23.69 24.45
CA GLN A 253 -0.62 23.95 23.29
C GLN A 253 -1.58 22.78 23.05
N LEU A 254 -1.07 21.54 23.12
CA LEU A 254 -1.88 20.33 22.97
C LEU A 254 -2.90 20.18 24.11
N ALA A 255 -2.54 20.52 25.36
CA ALA A 255 -3.47 20.47 26.49
C ALA A 255 -4.63 21.48 26.36
N GLY A 256 -4.52 22.48 25.48
CA GLY A 256 -5.61 23.39 25.11
C GLY A 256 -6.66 22.78 24.17
N LEU A 257 -6.47 21.55 23.68
CA LEU A 257 -7.45 20.84 22.86
C LEU A 257 -8.55 20.22 23.72
N GLU A 258 -9.77 20.20 23.18
CA GLU A 258 -10.91 19.55 23.83
C GLU A 258 -10.64 18.05 23.99
N ARG A 259 -10.98 17.54 25.18
CA ARG A 259 -10.82 16.12 25.57
C ARG A 259 -9.37 15.63 25.57
N LEU A 260 -8.39 16.52 25.59
CA LEU A 260 -6.97 16.16 25.73
C LEU A 260 -6.42 16.61 27.09
N ALA A 261 -6.46 15.72 28.08
CA ALA A 261 -5.89 16.00 29.40
C ALA A 261 -4.36 16.14 29.33
N ALA A 262 -3.76 16.85 30.31
CA ALA A 262 -2.32 17.14 30.33
C ALA A 262 -1.41 15.92 30.12
N LYS A 263 -1.77 14.74 30.66
CA LYS A 263 -1.03 13.50 30.44
C LYS A 263 -1.12 13.02 28.99
N SER A 264 -2.31 13.05 28.38
CA SER A 264 -2.52 12.68 26.98
C SER A 264 -1.83 13.66 26.03
N ALA A 265 -1.87 14.95 26.33
CA ALA A 265 -1.17 15.99 25.58
C ALA A 265 0.35 15.76 25.60
N LYS A 266 0.92 15.46 26.77
CA LYS A 266 2.33 15.07 26.89
C LYS A 266 2.66 13.81 26.10
N ASN A 267 1.86 12.74 26.24
CA ASN A 267 2.08 11.50 25.49
C ASN A 267 2.07 11.74 23.97
N LEU A 268 1.16 12.57 23.48
CA LEU A 268 1.10 12.94 22.07
C LEU A 268 2.34 13.75 21.64
N ALA A 269 2.75 14.75 22.43
CA ALA A 269 3.97 15.51 22.16
C ALA A 269 5.20 14.59 22.09
N ASP A 270 5.34 13.69 23.06
CA ASP A 270 6.44 12.72 23.13
C ASP A 270 6.40 11.76 21.91
N ALA A 271 5.22 11.27 21.51
CA ALA A 271 5.05 10.42 20.33
C ALA A 271 5.40 11.16 19.03
N ILE A 272 5.01 12.42 18.89
CA ILE A 272 5.37 13.27 17.75
C ILE A 272 6.90 13.40 17.68
N GLN A 273 7.57 13.77 18.77
CA GLN A 273 9.02 13.93 18.78
C GLN A 273 9.76 12.61 18.51
N ALA A 274 9.31 11.51 19.10
CA ALA A 274 9.89 10.18 18.86
C ALA A 274 9.78 9.75 17.39
N SER A 275 8.71 10.17 16.69
CA SER A 275 8.51 9.83 15.28
C SER A 275 9.55 10.44 14.33
N LYS A 276 10.37 11.41 14.77
CA LYS A 276 11.43 11.99 13.93
C LYS A 276 12.44 10.95 13.43
N GLN A 277 12.62 9.84 14.14
CA GLN A 277 13.63 8.81 13.86
C GLN A 277 13.10 7.60 13.04
N ARG A 278 11.95 7.74 12.36
CA ARG A 278 11.32 6.63 11.63
C ARG A 278 11.98 6.29 10.29
N GLY A 279 12.81 7.19 9.76
CA GLY A 279 13.57 7.00 8.52
C GLY A 279 12.79 7.28 7.24
N LEU A 280 13.53 7.30 6.12
CA LEU A 280 13.07 7.77 4.81
C LEU A 280 11.88 6.97 4.27
N SER A 281 11.87 5.64 4.35
CA SER A 281 10.76 4.83 3.84
C SER A 281 9.42 5.17 4.51
N ARG A 282 9.45 5.46 5.82
CA ARG A 282 8.26 5.87 6.58
C ARG A 282 7.80 7.28 6.20
N VAL A 283 8.74 8.21 6.06
CA VAL A 283 8.47 9.58 5.58
C VAL A 283 7.85 9.55 4.19
N LEU A 284 8.44 8.81 3.24
CA LEU A 284 7.92 8.70 1.86
C LEU A 284 6.51 8.10 1.81
N ASN A 285 6.24 7.09 2.63
CA ASN A 285 4.89 6.56 2.76
C ASN A 285 3.94 7.61 3.35
N GLY A 286 4.36 8.34 4.38
CA GLY A 286 3.57 9.38 5.07
C GLY A 286 3.24 10.59 4.19
N LEU A 287 4.15 11.01 3.31
CA LEU A 287 3.94 12.17 2.42
C LEU A 287 2.71 12.02 1.49
N GLY A 288 2.23 10.80 1.29
CA GLY A 288 1.04 10.54 0.48
C GLY A 288 1.25 10.85 -1.01
N ILE A 289 2.47 10.66 -1.51
CA ILE A 289 2.79 10.83 -2.94
C ILE A 289 1.89 9.89 -3.75
N ARG A 290 1.30 10.41 -4.83
CA ARG A 290 0.35 9.66 -5.66
C ARG A 290 0.97 8.34 -6.14
N MET A 291 0.21 7.24 -6.03
CA MET A 291 0.63 5.87 -6.37
C MET A 291 1.78 5.29 -5.52
N VAL A 292 2.33 6.04 -4.56
CA VAL A 292 3.41 5.58 -3.69
C VAL A 292 2.81 5.04 -2.39
N GLY A 293 2.61 3.73 -2.35
CA GLY A 293 2.29 3.01 -1.11
C GLY A 293 3.55 2.54 -0.37
N GLU A 294 3.36 1.88 0.76
CA GLU A 294 4.44 1.36 1.64
C GLU A 294 5.55 0.63 0.88
N ARG A 295 5.21 -0.29 -0.03
CA ARG A 295 6.21 -1.04 -0.80
C ARG A 295 7.01 -0.15 -1.75
N ALA A 296 6.36 0.78 -2.44
CA ALA A 296 7.04 1.71 -3.33
C ALA A 296 7.96 2.65 -2.54
N ALA A 297 7.51 3.15 -1.39
CA ALA A 297 8.31 3.97 -0.49
C ALA A 297 9.58 3.24 -0.01
N GLN A 298 9.46 1.96 0.37
CA GLN A 298 10.62 1.12 0.73
C GLN A 298 11.60 0.94 -0.43
N LEU A 299 11.10 0.68 -1.65
CA LEU A 299 11.95 0.52 -2.83
C LEU A 299 12.71 1.81 -3.16
N LEU A 300 12.02 2.95 -3.10
CA LEU A 300 12.64 4.27 -3.29
C LEU A 300 13.69 4.55 -2.23
N ALA A 301 13.34 4.36 -0.95
CA ALA A 301 14.27 4.60 0.15
C ALA A 301 15.51 3.69 0.08
N ALA A 302 15.32 2.40 -0.22
CA ALA A 302 16.42 1.46 -0.40
C ALA A 302 17.32 1.83 -1.60
N ARG A 303 16.73 2.36 -2.69
CA ARG A 303 17.48 2.73 -3.90
C ARG A 303 18.32 4.00 -3.71
N PHE A 304 17.76 5.01 -3.07
CA PHE A 304 18.35 6.35 -3.00
C PHE A 304 19.04 6.64 -1.66
N GLY A 305 18.63 5.98 -0.58
CA GLY A 305 19.24 6.06 0.75
C GLY A 305 18.99 7.36 1.52
N ASN A 306 18.75 8.49 0.85
CA ASN A 306 18.35 9.74 1.49
C ASN A 306 17.45 10.59 0.57
N MET A 307 16.75 11.54 1.17
CA MET A 307 15.84 12.45 0.47
C MET A 307 16.55 13.29 -0.59
N ASP A 308 17.77 13.78 -0.33
CA ASP A 308 18.48 14.67 -1.27
C ASP A 308 18.80 13.98 -2.61
N ARG A 309 19.20 12.70 -2.57
CA ARG A 309 19.43 11.89 -3.77
C ARG A 309 18.14 11.60 -4.51
N LEU A 310 17.05 11.32 -3.79
CA LEU A 310 15.75 11.08 -4.38
C LEU A 310 15.17 12.35 -5.04
N GLU A 311 15.32 13.52 -4.42
CA GLU A 311 14.89 14.82 -4.96
C GLU A 311 15.55 15.13 -6.32
N GLN A 312 16.78 14.63 -6.54
CA GLN A 312 17.56 14.86 -7.76
C GLN A 312 17.36 13.79 -8.84
N ALA A 313 16.60 12.73 -8.54
CA ALA A 313 16.43 11.60 -9.45
C ALA A 313 15.59 11.98 -10.68
N SER A 314 16.04 11.52 -11.86
CA SER A 314 15.25 11.66 -13.09
C SER A 314 14.09 10.67 -13.11
N GLN A 315 13.08 10.96 -13.93
CA GLN A 315 11.95 10.04 -14.13
C GLN A 315 12.41 8.68 -14.66
N GLU A 316 13.44 8.65 -15.52
CA GLU A 316 14.03 7.41 -16.03
C GLU A 316 14.69 6.61 -14.91
N GLU A 317 15.51 7.23 -14.06
CA GLU A 317 16.17 6.55 -12.92
C GLU A 317 15.15 5.95 -11.95
N LEU A 318 14.03 6.64 -11.72
CA LEU A 318 12.93 6.14 -10.90
C LEU A 318 12.25 4.92 -11.53
N GLY A 319 12.06 4.93 -12.87
CA GLY A 319 11.44 3.84 -13.62
C GLY A 319 12.30 2.59 -13.78
N GLU A 320 13.61 2.67 -13.52
CA GLU A 320 14.52 1.52 -13.55
C GLU A 320 14.37 0.60 -12.32
N ILE A 321 13.72 1.08 -11.25
CA ILE A 321 13.58 0.33 -10.00
C ILE A 321 12.56 -0.81 -10.20
N PRO A 322 12.95 -2.08 -9.99
CA PRO A 322 12.01 -3.20 -10.10
C PRO A 322 10.83 -3.04 -9.14
N GLY A 323 9.61 -3.00 -9.69
CA GLY A 323 8.38 -2.75 -8.94
C GLY A 323 7.88 -1.31 -8.97
N ILE A 324 8.62 -0.38 -9.59
CA ILE A 324 8.20 1.00 -9.85
C ILE A 324 7.87 1.14 -11.34
N GLY A 325 6.58 1.29 -11.66
CA GLY A 325 6.13 1.51 -13.03
C GLY A 325 6.23 2.98 -13.47
N PRO A 326 6.06 3.27 -14.78
CA PRO A 326 6.21 4.61 -15.34
C PRO A 326 5.29 5.65 -14.68
N LYS A 327 4.05 5.28 -14.31
CA LYS A 327 3.12 6.17 -13.61
C LYS A 327 3.57 6.53 -12.18
N ILE A 328 4.25 5.61 -11.49
CA ILE A 328 4.80 5.87 -10.16
C ILE A 328 6.01 6.78 -10.30
N ALA A 329 6.91 6.49 -11.25
CA ALA A 329 8.08 7.32 -11.53
C ALA A 329 7.68 8.76 -11.90
N GLU A 330 6.68 8.93 -12.77
CA GLU A 330 6.10 10.23 -13.12
C GLU A 330 5.53 10.95 -11.88
N SER A 331 4.76 10.24 -11.05
CA SER A 331 4.16 10.81 -9.85
C SER A 331 5.21 11.28 -8.83
N VAL A 332 6.27 10.50 -8.63
CA VAL A 332 7.38 10.83 -7.72
C VAL A 332 8.18 12.01 -8.28
N HIS A 333 8.56 11.96 -9.56
CA HIS A 333 9.31 13.04 -10.19
C HIS A 333 8.51 14.36 -10.15
N GLY A 334 7.25 14.31 -10.58
CA GLY A 334 6.34 15.46 -10.55
C GLY A 334 6.11 16.03 -9.15
N PHE A 335 6.09 15.19 -8.11
CA PHE A 335 6.01 15.65 -6.73
C PHE A 335 7.18 16.57 -6.36
N PHE A 336 8.41 16.20 -6.71
CA PHE A 336 9.61 17.00 -6.39
C PHE A 336 9.80 18.22 -7.29
N GLN A 337 9.13 18.30 -8.46
CA GLN A 337 9.12 19.51 -9.29
C GLN A 337 8.23 20.63 -8.71
N MET A 338 7.38 20.33 -7.73
CA MET A 338 6.48 21.33 -7.13
C MET A 338 7.15 22.07 -5.96
N ASP A 339 7.34 23.38 -6.09
CA ASP A 339 7.99 24.23 -5.07
C ASP A 339 7.40 24.06 -3.67
N ARG A 340 6.08 23.94 -3.55
CA ARG A 340 5.41 23.73 -2.26
C ARG A 340 5.84 22.44 -1.58
N ASN A 341 6.02 21.35 -2.34
CA ASN A 341 6.41 20.06 -1.78
C ASN A 341 7.87 20.14 -1.34
N ARG A 342 8.73 20.81 -2.13
CA ARG A 342 10.12 21.08 -1.72
C ARG A 342 10.21 21.93 -0.46
N LYS A 343 9.29 22.90 -0.27
CA LYS A 343 9.17 23.66 0.99
C LYS A 343 8.77 22.76 2.15
N THR A 344 7.78 21.88 1.98
CA THR A 344 7.41 20.89 3.00
C THR A 344 8.58 19.98 3.38
N ILE A 345 9.35 19.47 2.41
CA ILE A 345 10.54 18.66 2.69
C ILE A 345 11.61 19.46 3.44
N ARG A 346 11.79 20.75 3.10
CA ARG A 346 12.69 21.64 3.83
C ARG A 346 12.24 21.84 5.27
N HIS A 347 10.96 22.12 5.48
CA HIS A 347 10.39 22.28 6.81
C HIS A 347 10.57 21.02 7.66
N LEU A 348 10.31 19.83 7.10
CA LEU A 348 10.56 18.55 7.77
C LEU A 348 12.03 18.37 8.18
N ARG A 349 12.97 18.84 7.34
CA ARG A 349 14.40 18.83 7.64
C ARG A 349 14.74 19.80 8.78
N GLU A 350 14.15 20.99 8.78
CA GLU A 350 14.36 22.03 9.81
C GLU A 350 13.85 21.59 11.19
N VAL A 351 12.71 20.91 11.24
CA VAL A 351 12.18 20.33 12.50
C VAL A 351 12.88 19.02 12.90
N GLY A 352 13.87 18.56 12.13
CA GLY A 352 14.80 17.49 12.53
C GLY A 352 14.33 16.06 12.26
N LEU A 353 13.53 15.82 11.22
CA LEU A 353 13.22 14.46 10.80
C LEU A 353 14.45 13.78 10.19
N ASP A 354 14.59 12.48 10.47
CA ASP A 354 15.52 11.61 9.77
C ASP A 354 15.01 11.32 8.35
N LEU A 355 15.66 11.98 7.38
CA LEU A 355 15.39 11.84 5.95
C LEU A 355 16.35 10.87 5.26
N SER A 356 16.94 9.94 6.02
CA SER A 356 17.82 8.87 5.55
C SER A 356 17.23 7.48 5.82
N GLU A 357 17.68 6.48 5.08
CA GLU A 357 17.33 5.07 5.28
C GLU A 357 18.52 4.31 5.88
N GLN A 358 18.30 3.64 7.01
CA GLN A 358 19.36 2.92 7.70
C GLN A 358 19.72 1.62 6.99
N GLY A 359 21.01 1.27 6.97
CA GLY A 359 21.50 0.04 6.33
C GLY A 359 21.70 0.11 4.82
N VAL A 360 21.50 1.28 4.20
CA VAL A 360 21.98 1.60 2.85
C VAL A 360 23.31 2.32 3.02
N SER A 361 24.43 1.76 2.54
CA SER A 361 25.72 2.43 2.74
C SER A 361 25.72 3.79 2.03
N HIS A 362 26.02 4.84 2.80
CA HIS A 362 25.99 6.22 2.35
C HIS A 362 27.25 6.64 1.61
N GLU A 363 28.28 5.78 1.60
CA GLU A 363 29.52 6.04 0.89
C GLU A 363 29.27 6.04 -0.62
N PRO A 364 29.99 6.87 -1.40
CA PRO A 364 30.03 6.73 -2.84
C PRO A 364 30.44 5.31 -3.17
N GLY A 365 29.49 4.48 -3.59
CA GLY A 365 29.79 3.18 -4.14
C GLY A 365 30.73 3.32 -5.35
N PRO A 366 31.45 2.26 -5.72
CA PRO A 366 32.47 2.27 -6.77
C PRO A 366 31.95 2.72 -8.15
N LEU A 367 30.62 2.74 -8.34
CA LEU A 367 29.96 3.18 -9.56
C LEU A 367 29.24 4.54 -9.43
N THR A 368 29.44 5.28 -8.35
CA THR A 368 28.81 6.60 -8.16
C THR A 368 29.13 7.54 -9.31
N GLY A 369 28.08 8.06 -9.97
CA GLY A 369 28.20 8.94 -11.14
C GLY A 369 28.61 8.24 -12.44
N LYS A 370 28.72 6.91 -12.44
CA LYS A 370 29.07 6.09 -13.61
C LYS A 370 27.81 5.56 -14.28
N THR A 371 27.82 5.53 -15.61
CA THR A 371 26.75 4.90 -16.42
C THR A 371 27.27 3.59 -16.98
N VAL A 372 26.53 2.50 -16.77
CA VAL A 372 26.92 1.14 -17.13
C VAL A 372 25.91 0.55 -18.12
N VAL A 373 26.40 -0.04 -19.22
CA VAL A 373 25.56 -0.76 -20.18
C VAL A 373 25.81 -2.26 -20.03
N LEU A 374 24.74 -3.04 -19.91
CA LEU A 374 24.83 -4.51 -19.89
C LEU A 374 24.61 -5.07 -21.30
N THR A 375 25.46 -5.98 -21.76
CA THR A 375 25.30 -6.66 -23.05
C THR A 375 25.80 -8.10 -22.99
N GLY A 376 25.21 -9.00 -23.79
CA GLY A 376 25.46 -10.45 -23.69
C GLY A 376 24.79 -11.11 -22.48
N GLY A 377 24.94 -12.43 -22.37
CA GLY A 377 24.49 -13.26 -21.25
C GLY A 377 25.58 -13.40 -20.18
N LEU A 378 25.25 -13.14 -18.92
CA LEU A 378 26.17 -13.33 -17.79
C LEU A 378 26.02 -14.77 -17.26
N ARG A 379 27.14 -15.40 -16.89
CA ARG A 379 27.28 -16.80 -16.47
C ARG A 379 26.63 -17.07 -15.12
N THR A 380 26.75 -16.15 -14.16
CA THR A 380 26.29 -16.35 -12.78
C THR A 380 25.13 -15.43 -12.36
N LEU A 381 25.00 -14.28 -13.03
CA LEU A 381 23.97 -13.29 -12.73
C LEU A 381 22.88 -13.27 -13.80
N SER A 382 21.62 -13.15 -13.37
CA SER A 382 20.56 -12.69 -14.26
C SER A 382 20.77 -11.21 -14.61
N ARG A 383 20.23 -10.79 -15.76
CA ARG A 383 20.33 -9.38 -16.18
C ARG A 383 19.76 -8.41 -15.15
N ASP A 384 18.72 -8.81 -14.42
CA ASP A 384 18.12 -7.98 -13.37
C ASP A 384 18.93 -8.00 -12.07
N GLN A 385 19.59 -9.12 -11.73
CA GLN A 385 20.55 -9.17 -10.62
C GLN A 385 21.76 -8.26 -10.89
N ALA A 386 22.28 -8.24 -12.11
CA ALA A 386 23.37 -7.36 -12.50
C ALA A 386 22.96 -5.87 -12.47
N LYS A 387 21.74 -5.54 -12.90
CA LYS A 387 21.19 -4.18 -12.73
C LYS A 387 21.13 -3.80 -11.26
N ASP A 388 20.58 -4.66 -10.40
CA ASP A 388 20.46 -4.40 -8.97
C ASP A 388 21.84 -4.14 -8.32
N LEU A 389 22.87 -4.91 -8.68
CA LEU A 389 24.24 -4.67 -8.24
C LEU A 389 24.81 -3.33 -8.71
N ILE A 390 24.59 -2.94 -9.97
CA ILE A 390 25.01 -1.62 -10.50
C ILE A 390 24.33 -0.50 -9.70
N LEU A 391 23.03 -0.62 -9.49
CA LEU A 391 22.23 0.38 -8.78
C LEU A 391 22.70 0.51 -7.33
N ARG A 392 22.89 -0.61 -6.62
CA ARG A 392 23.41 -0.64 -5.23
C ARG A 392 24.81 -0.05 -5.10
N ALA A 393 25.68 -0.26 -6.09
CA ALA A 393 27.01 0.33 -6.14
C ALA A 393 27.03 1.83 -6.55
N GLY A 394 25.86 2.48 -6.66
CA GLY A 394 25.72 3.91 -6.96
C GLY A 394 25.70 4.26 -8.45
N GLY A 395 25.70 3.27 -9.34
CA GLY A 395 25.71 3.46 -10.80
C GLY A 395 24.32 3.64 -11.43
N ARG A 396 24.32 4.04 -12.70
CA ARG A 396 23.15 4.13 -13.58
C ARG A 396 23.23 3.04 -14.64
N VAL A 397 22.11 2.45 -15.02
CA VAL A 397 22.07 1.53 -16.16
C VAL A 397 21.65 2.31 -17.41
N SER A 398 22.18 1.95 -18.57
CA SER A 398 21.68 2.49 -19.84
C SER A 398 21.45 1.38 -20.86
N GLY A 399 20.43 1.57 -21.71
CA GLY A 399 20.11 0.65 -22.79
C GLY A 399 21.05 0.75 -23.99
N SER A 400 21.78 1.87 -24.13
CA SER A 400 22.60 2.20 -25.31
C SER A 400 23.99 2.69 -24.92
N VAL A 401 24.99 2.37 -25.73
CA VAL A 401 26.35 2.89 -25.53
C VAL A 401 26.45 4.29 -26.12
N SER A 402 26.94 5.24 -25.32
CA SER A 402 27.18 6.62 -25.73
C SER A 402 28.54 7.10 -25.21
N LYS A 403 28.98 8.29 -25.62
CA LYS A 403 30.19 8.92 -25.04
C LYS A 403 30.10 9.19 -23.53
N LYS A 404 28.89 9.17 -22.95
CA LYS A 404 28.65 9.34 -21.51
C LYS A 404 28.68 8.02 -20.75
N THR A 405 28.70 6.88 -21.46
CA THR A 405 28.80 5.55 -20.85
C THR A 405 30.19 5.37 -20.26
N SER A 406 30.26 4.97 -19.00
CA SER A 406 31.51 4.74 -18.28
C SER A 406 32.04 3.31 -18.48
N TYR A 407 31.14 2.32 -18.41
CA TYR A 407 31.49 0.91 -18.56
C TYR A 407 30.46 0.16 -19.41
N VAL A 408 30.92 -0.84 -20.15
CA VAL A 408 30.05 -1.84 -20.78
C VAL A 408 30.42 -3.20 -20.22
N VAL A 409 29.50 -3.83 -19.47
CA VAL A 409 29.69 -5.19 -18.98
C VAL A 409 29.23 -6.15 -20.08
N ALA A 410 30.17 -6.93 -20.60
CA ALA A 410 29.99 -7.83 -21.72
C ALA A 410 30.08 -9.29 -21.26
N GLY A 411 28.96 -10.00 -21.37
CA GLY A 411 28.89 -11.45 -21.16
C GLY A 411 29.14 -12.24 -22.46
N GLU A 412 28.73 -13.51 -22.45
CA GLU A 412 28.73 -14.36 -23.65
C GLU A 412 27.84 -13.74 -24.75
N ASP A 413 28.33 -13.77 -25.99
CA ASP A 413 27.70 -13.17 -27.18
C ASP A 413 27.26 -11.69 -26.99
N PRO A 414 28.20 -10.76 -26.73
CA PRO A 414 27.88 -9.39 -26.31
C PRO A 414 27.29 -8.50 -27.42
N GLY A 415 27.20 -8.99 -28.66
CA GLY A 415 26.52 -8.34 -29.77
C GLY A 415 27.05 -6.94 -30.12
N SER A 416 26.22 -6.16 -30.82
CA SER A 416 26.60 -4.85 -31.40
C SER A 416 27.02 -3.78 -30.38
N LYS A 417 26.62 -3.91 -29.11
CA LYS A 417 26.97 -2.95 -28.06
C LYS A 417 28.42 -3.05 -27.61
N ALA A 418 29.04 -4.23 -27.70
CA ALA A 418 30.48 -4.35 -27.46
C ALA A 418 31.29 -3.67 -28.57
N ASP A 419 30.81 -3.74 -29.82
CA ASP A 419 31.43 -3.05 -30.94
C ASP A 419 31.27 -1.53 -30.83
N ASP A 420 30.09 -1.07 -30.40
CA ASP A 420 29.86 0.35 -30.10
C ASP A 420 30.76 0.86 -28.96
N ALA A 421 31.00 0.04 -27.93
CA ALA A 421 31.91 0.37 -26.84
C ALA A 421 33.36 0.55 -27.33
N ARG A 422 33.85 -0.38 -28.15
CA ARG A 422 35.18 -0.30 -28.76
C ARG A 422 35.33 0.93 -29.64
N ARG A 423 34.32 1.23 -30.46
CA ARG A 423 34.33 2.41 -31.35
C ARG A 423 34.33 3.73 -30.59
N LEU A 424 33.63 3.79 -29.46
CA LEU A 424 33.50 4.99 -28.64
C LEU A 424 34.57 5.11 -27.55
N GLY A 425 35.48 4.14 -27.42
CA GLY A 425 36.54 4.13 -26.41
C GLY A 425 36.04 3.93 -24.98
N VAL A 426 34.89 3.28 -24.81
CA VAL A 426 34.29 3.00 -23.50
C VAL A 426 34.87 1.70 -22.94
N ALA A 427 35.22 1.68 -21.65
CA ALA A 427 35.80 0.51 -21.00
C ALA A 427 34.85 -0.69 -21.02
N LEU A 428 35.35 -1.83 -21.50
CA LEU A 428 34.62 -3.10 -21.53
C LEU A 428 35.06 -3.94 -20.32
N LEU A 429 34.11 -4.47 -19.56
CA LEU A 429 34.34 -5.32 -18.39
C LEU A 429 33.72 -6.69 -18.64
N ASP A 430 34.39 -7.76 -18.23
CA ASP A 430 33.75 -9.07 -18.09
C ASP A 430 32.96 -9.19 -16.76
N GLU A 431 32.25 -10.30 -16.57
CA GLU A 431 31.44 -10.51 -15.36
C GLU A 431 32.27 -10.57 -14.07
N ASP A 432 33.46 -11.15 -14.11
CA ASP A 432 34.32 -11.30 -12.94
C ASP A 432 34.93 -9.94 -12.54
N GLU A 433 35.31 -9.13 -13.53
CA GLU A 433 35.76 -7.74 -13.36
C GLU A 433 34.62 -6.86 -12.82
N PHE A 434 33.40 -7.02 -13.35
CA PHE A 434 32.22 -6.34 -12.85
C PHE A 434 31.93 -6.68 -11.39
N LEU A 435 31.97 -7.97 -11.03
CA LEU A 435 31.75 -8.44 -9.66
C LEU A 435 32.81 -7.90 -8.70
N LYS A 436 34.08 -7.88 -9.10
CA LYS A 436 35.17 -7.27 -8.31
C LYS A 436 34.95 -5.77 -8.11
N LEU A 437 34.49 -5.08 -9.14
CA LEU A 437 34.22 -3.65 -9.10
C LEU A 437 33.09 -3.32 -8.12
N VAL A 438 32.01 -4.10 -8.08
CA VAL A 438 30.87 -3.86 -7.16
C VAL A 438 31.06 -4.46 -5.76
N ALA A 439 31.95 -5.44 -5.59
CA ALA A 439 32.27 -6.03 -4.28
C ALA A 439 32.97 -5.07 -3.30
N GLY A 440 33.46 -3.92 -3.79
CA GLY A 440 33.99 -2.82 -2.96
C GLY A 440 32.93 -1.96 -2.28
N ALA A 441 31.64 -2.15 -2.60
CA ALA A 441 30.53 -1.49 -1.91
C ALA A 441 30.18 -2.27 -0.63
N ARG A 442 30.76 -1.90 0.51
CA ARG A 442 30.25 -2.32 1.82
C ARG A 442 29.29 -1.29 2.38
#